data_AF-A0A959DJ77-F1
#
_entry.id   AF-A0A959DJ77-F1
#
_cell.length_a   1.000
_cell.length_b   1.000
_cell.length_c   1.000
_cell.angle_alpha   90.00
_cell.angle_beta   90.00
_cell.angle_gamma   90.00
#
_symmetry.space_group_name_H-M   'P 1'
#
loop_
_entity.id
_entity.type
_entity.pdbx_description
1 polymer ?
#
loop_
_entity_poly.entity_id
_entity_poly.type
_entity_poly.pdbx_seq_one_letter_code
_entity_poly.pdbx_strand_id
1 'polypeptide(L)'
;MNYKAVWNKYVAKGHERTIKAKKNVLLAVFLKGIGILIGFAYFPISLAYLSPEKFGIFLTLSSVIDWFSQLDVGIGNGLRNKFGGAVADGNDELAQGYVSTAYFIVGSVFSGFTLIFFAASWFMPWAHWLQADASLNQEIAILAMLMFGAFAIRFVSSLVYQLFYAFQQTGKVEAFSTITKVLFLVMILAITYTTEESLILFGAAKTFTFAFIPMFVGFYYFSGKFKKYRPRLRLASMAHVRSLFSLGFQFFLIRISMIIIHQTNNFLIAGYVNLEGVTHFQAAYKYLSIFLMLFVILTNQLWGANIEAYKRGDMEWMRKTMRGVTKIWMGTILIAVLMVAFSPIFYHLWLQDRIHIPFMLSVAVAISVSITNWVNMFNIVINGTGKIWLQMVTWLG
;
A
#
# COMPACT_ATOMS: atom_id res chain seq x y z
N MET A 1 13.88 29.06 16.51
CA MET A 1 12.43 28.76 16.41
C MET A 1 12.06 27.76 17.52
N ASN A 2 11.25 28.15 18.51
CA ASN A 2 10.97 27.31 19.69
C ASN A 2 10.02 26.17 19.33
N TYR A 3 10.53 24.95 19.18
CA TYR A 3 9.76 23.78 18.74
C TYR A 3 8.54 23.50 19.65
N LYS A 4 8.65 23.77 20.95
CA LYS A 4 7.54 23.62 21.91
C LYS A 4 6.40 24.59 21.61
N ALA A 5 6.70 25.82 21.20
CA ALA A 5 5.71 26.83 20.85
C ALA A 5 4.94 26.44 19.57
N VAL A 6 5.65 25.91 18.56
CA VAL A 6 5.04 25.42 17.31
C VAL A 6 4.18 24.17 17.58
N TRP A 7 4.67 23.23 18.38
CA TRP A 7 3.92 22.03 18.78
C TRP A 7 2.63 22.37 19.51
N ASN A 8 2.68 23.27 20.48
CA ASN A 8 1.50 23.68 21.24
C ASN A 8 0.48 24.43 20.35
N LYS A 9 0.96 25.26 19.42
CA LYS A 9 0.11 26.04 18.52
C LYS A 9 -0.64 25.17 17.50
N TYR A 10 0.03 24.17 16.90
CA TYR A 10 -0.54 23.41 15.78
C TYR A 10 -1.02 22.00 16.15
N VAL A 11 -0.39 21.34 17.13
CA VAL A 11 -0.66 19.93 17.47
C VAL A 11 -1.50 19.78 18.75
N ALA A 12 -1.20 20.55 19.81
CA ALA A 12 -1.84 20.39 21.11
C ALA A 12 -3.13 21.20 21.33
N LYS A 13 -3.59 21.95 20.32
CA LYS A 13 -4.80 22.78 20.39
C LYS A 13 -6.01 22.09 19.74
N GLY A 14 -7.14 22.05 20.45
CA GLY A 14 -8.44 21.56 19.97
C GLY A 14 -9.10 20.54 20.91
N HIS A 15 -10.22 19.95 20.47
CA HIS A 15 -10.88 18.85 21.20
C HIS A 15 -9.97 17.62 21.27
N GLU A 16 -10.10 16.80 22.31
CA GLU A 16 -9.25 15.63 22.57
C GLU A 16 -9.13 14.68 21.36
N ARG A 17 -10.24 14.42 20.65
CA ARG A 17 -10.29 13.61 19.42
C ARG A 17 -9.41 14.19 18.31
N THR A 18 -9.46 15.50 18.10
CA THR A 18 -8.68 16.21 17.09
C THR A 18 -7.18 16.19 17.42
N ILE A 19 -6.80 16.37 18.69
CA ILE A 19 -5.41 16.29 19.13
C ILE A 19 -4.86 14.87 18.89
N LYS A 20 -5.65 13.85 19.24
CA LYS A 20 -5.28 12.44 19.03
C LYS A 20 -5.09 12.11 17.55
N ALA A 21 -5.97 12.59 16.67
CA ALA A 21 -5.83 12.41 15.23
C ALA A 21 -4.55 13.07 14.70
N LYS A 22 -4.28 14.33 15.05
CA LYS A 22 -3.06 15.06 14.64
C LYS A 22 -1.78 14.32 15.05
N LYS A 23 -1.69 13.85 16.30
CA LYS A 23 -0.55 13.06 16.79
C LYS A 23 -0.37 11.77 15.99
N ASN A 24 -1.46 11.06 15.67
CA ASN A 24 -1.40 9.83 14.88
C ASN A 24 -0.97 10.07 13.43
N VAL A 25 -1.40 11.17 12.81
CA VAL A 25 -0.98 11.54 11.46
C VAL A 25 0.51 11.87 11.42
N LEU A 26 1.03 12.65 12.39
CA LEU A 26 2.46 12.96 12.45
C LEU A 26 3.31 11.71 12.66
N LEU A 27 2.89 10.83 13.56
CA LEU A 27 3.54 9.54 13.78
C LEU A 27 3.52 8.69 12.50
N ALA A 28 2.38 8.65 11.81
CA ALA A 28 2.24 7.94 10.53
C ALA A 28 3.20 8.47 9.47
N VAL A 29 3.29 9.80 9.29
CA VAL A 29 4.22 10.44 8.35
C VAL A 29 5.67 10.05 8.68
N PHE A 30 6.07 10.16 9.94
CA PHE A 30 7.41 9.84 10.39
C PHE A 30 7.78 8.37 10.15
N LEU A 31 6.91 7.45 10.56
CA LEU A 31 7.11 6.01 10.39
C LEU A 31 7.14 5.60 8.92
N LYS A 32 6.32 6.25 8.09
CA LYS A 32 6.32 6.01 6.65
C LYS A 32 7.61 6.49 6.01
N GLY A 33 8.19 7.60 6.48
CA GLY A 33 9.54 8.05 6.12
C GLY A 33 10.62 7.02 6.45
N ILE A 34 10.61 6.45 7.65
CA ILE A 34 11.50 5.32 8.01
C ILE A 34 11.28 4.14 7.05
N GLY A 35 10.03 3.81 6.75
CA GLY A 35 9.69 2.74 5.82
C GLY A 35 10.14 2.97 4.38
N ILE A 36 10.34 4.23 3.95
CA ILE A 36 10.96 4.57 2.66
C ILE A 36 12.46 4.31 2.72
N LEU A 37 13.13 4.81 3.76
CA LEU A 37 14.57 4.65 3.93
C LEU A 37 14.97 3.17 3.95
N ILE A 38 14.21 2.34 4.66
CA ILE A 38 14.38 0.88 4.64
C ILE A 38 14.19 0.31 3.22
N GLY A 39 13.21 0.80 2.47
CA GLY A 39 12.95 0.37 1.09
C GLY A 39 14.05 0.74 0.09
N PHE A 40 14.83 1.79 0.38
CA PHE A 40 16.04 2.14 -0.35
C PHE A 40 17.22 1.26 0.05
N ALA A 41 17.44 1.07 1.36
CA ALA A 41 18.52 0.21 1.88
C ALA A 41 18.36 -1.26 1.45
N TYR A 42 17.12 -1.74 1.39
CA TYR A 42 16.78 -3.09 0.97
C TYR A 42 17.29 -3.45 -0.43
N PHE A 43 17.23 -2.51 -1.39
CA PHE A 43 17.52 -2.80 -2.79
C PHE A 43 18.98 -3.27 -3.03
N PRO A 44 20.02 -2.51 -2.63
CA PRO A 44 21.41 -2.94 -2.83
C PRO A 44 21.75 -4.19 -2.00
N ILE A 45 21.22 -4.34 -0.79
CA ILE A 45 21.46 -5.52 0.06
C ILE A 45 20.92 -6.78 -0.63
N SER A 46 19.71 -6.70 -1.19
CA SER A 46 19.08 -7.83 -1.86
C SER A 46 19.81 -8.22 -3.14
N LEU A 47 20.26 -7.22 -3.92
CA LEU A 47 21.04 -7.44 -5.14
C LEU A 47 22.47 -7.94 -4.84
N ALA A 48 23.02 -7.67 -3.66
CA ALA A 48 24.31 -8.21 -3.25
C ALA A 48 24.20 -9.67 -2.78
N TYR A 49 23.11 -10.03 -2.10
CA TYR A 49 22.88 -11.38 -1.61
C TYR A 49 22.36 -12.34 -2.69
N LEU A 50 21.46 -11.88 -3.55
CA LEU A 50 20.95 -12.65 -4.68
C LEU A 50 21.65 -12.21 -5.96
N SER A 51 21.98 -13.17 -6.83
CA SER A 51 22.39 -12.88 -8.21
C SER A 51 21.30 -12.04 -8.94
N PRO A 52 21.67 -11.25 -9.96
CA PRO A 52 20.72 -10.46 -10.73
C PRO A 52 19.52 -11.27 -11.27
N GLU A 53 19.75 -12.52 -11.68
CA GLU A 53 18.71 -13.44 -12.16
C GLU A 53 17.71 -13.80 -11.05
N LYS A 54 18.19 -14.32 -9.91
CA LYS A 54 17.32 -14.72 -8.79
C LYS A 54 16.60 -13.53 -8.17
N PHE A 55 17.24 -12.36 -8.12
CA PHE A 55 16.58 -11.14 -7.69
C PHE A 55 15.50 -10.69 -8.67
N GLY A 56 15.75 -10.81 -9.98
CA GLY A 56 14.75 -10.56 -11.03
C GLY A 56 13.51 -11.44 -10.88
N ILE A 57 13.70 -12.77 -10.70
CA ILE A 57 12.62 -13.72 -10.41
C ILE A 57 11.80 -13.28 -9.20
N PHE A 58 12.47 -12.93 -8.10
CA PHE A 58 11.81 -12.48 -6.88
C PHE A 58 10.98 -11.21 -7.09
N LEU A 59 11.51 -10.23 -7.84
CA LEU A 59 10.80 -8.99 -8.16
C LEU A 59 9.57 -9.25 -9.03
N THR A 60 9.66 -10.16 -10.00
CA THR A 60 8.54 -10.52 -10.87
C THR A 60 7.41 -11.16 -10.06
N LEU A 61 7.71 -12.14 -9.21
CA LEU A 61 6.72 -12.76 -8.32
C LEU A 61 6.14 -11.75 -7.31
N SER A 62 6.97 -10.86 -6.77
CA SER A 62 6.52 -9.78 -5.88
C SER A 62 5.53 -8.85 -6.58
N SER A 63 5.79 -8.50 -7.84
CA SER A 63 4.94 -7.59 -8.62
C SER A 63 3.55 -8.17 -8.84
N VAL A 64 3.45 -9.47 -9.14
CA VAL A 64 2.16 -10.18 -9.26
C VAL A 64 1.38 -10.09 -7.94
N ILE A 65 2.04 -10.32 -6.81
CA ILE A 65 1.40 -10.22 -5.48
C ILE A 65 0.98 -8.79 -5.16
N ASP A 66 1.78 -7.80 -5.55
CA ASP A 66 1.44 -6.39 -5.36
C ASP A 66 0.20 -6.01 -6.18
N TRP A 67 0.00 -6.57 -7.38
CA TRP A 67 -1.24 -6.37 -8.16
C TRP A 67 -2.45 -6.94 -7.43
N PHE A 68 -2.38 -8.20 -7.00
CA PHE A 68 -3.45 -8.82 -6.24
C PHE A 68 -3.75 -8.08 -4.91
N SER A 69 -2.72 -7.55 -4.26
CA SER A 69 -2.87 -6.73 -3.05
C SER A 69 -3.63 -5.43 -3.30
N GLN A 70 -3.62 -4.90 -4.52
CA GLN A 70 -4.37 -3.69 -4.88
C GLN A 70 -5.82 -3.97 -5.29
N LEU A 71 -6.16 -5.22 -5.62
CA LEU A 71 -7.50 -5.68 -5.99
C LEU A 71 -8.43 -5.89 -4.78
N ASP A 72 -8.34 -5.04 -3.75
CA ASP A 72 -9.30 -5.06 -2.65
C ASP A 72 -10.70 -4.72 -3.17
N VAL A 73 -11.59 -5.70 -3.14
CA VAL A 73 -13.01 -5.61 -3.54
C VAL A 73 -13.80 -4.62 -2.67
N GLY A 74 -13.13 -4.00 -1.70
CA GLY A 74 -13.61 -2.90 -0.87
C GLY A 74 -14.21 -3.35 0.44
N ILE A 75 -14.10 -4.65 0.78
CA ILE A 75 -14.53 -5.21 2.07
C ILE A 75 -13.76 -4.54 3.21
N GLY A 76 -12.46 -4.28 3.04
CA GLY A 76 -11.66 -3.60 4.07
C GLY A 76 -12.19 -2.19 4.38
N ASN A 77 -12.48 -1.40 3.35
CA ASN A 77 -13.05 -0.06 3.48
C ASN A 77 -14.49 -0.09 4.02
N GLY A 78 -15.31 -1.02 3.53
CA GLY A 78 -16.66 -1.27 4.03
C GLY A 78 -16.66 -1.62 5.52
N LEU A 79 -15.75 -2.51 5.94
CA LEU A 79 -15.55 -2.89 7.33
C LEU A 79 -15.20 -1.67 8.17
N ARG A 80 -14.20 -0.88 7.78
CA ARG A 80 -13.81 0.34 8.50
C ARG A 80 -15.00 1.27 8.77
N ASN A 81 -15.81 1.52 7.74
CA ASN A 81 -16.95 2.44 7.83
C ASN A 81 -18.09 1.88 8.67
N LYS A 82 -18.52 0.64 8.40
CA LYS A 82 -19.66 0.01 9.08
C LYS A 82 -19.33 -0.32 10.54
N PHE A 83 -18.13 -0.82 10.81
CA PHE A 83 -17.63 -1.00 12.17
C PHE A 83 -17.56 0.33 12.93
N GLY A 84 -16.98 1.38 12.32
CA GLY A 84 -16.88 2.69 12.95
C GLY A 84 -18.23 3.30 13.30
N GLY A 85 -19.22 3.17 12.41
CA GLY A 85 -20.60 3.59 12.67
C GLY A 85 -21.25 2.82 13.81
N ALA A 86 -21.25 1.48 13.75
CA ALA A 86 -21.85 0.64 14.79
C ALA A 86 -21.24 0.88 16.19
N VAL A 87 -19.93 1.10 16.27
CA VAL A 87 -19.26 1.45 17.53
C VAL A 87 -19.64 2.86 18.02
N ALA A 88 -19.83 3.83 17.12
CA ALA A 88 -20.29 5.17 17.48
C ALA A 88 -21.72 5.15 18.03
N ASP A 89 -22.56 4.25 17.52
CA ASP A 89 -23.94 4.04 17.96
C ASP A 89 -24.04 3.17 19.23
N GLY A 90 -22.91 2.69 19.77
CA GLY A 90 -22.87 1.81 20.94
C GLY A 90 -23.33 0.37 20.66
N ASN A 91 -23.59 0.01 19.41
CA ASN A 91 -24.05 -1.32 19.00
C ASN A 91 -22.85 -2.26 18.76
N ASP A 92 -22.29 -2.77 19.86
CA ASP A 92 -21.12 -3.65 19.85
C ASP A 92 -21.40 -5.00 19.16
N GLU A 93 -22.63 -5.52 19.23
CA GLU A 93 -23.02 -6.78 18.57
C GLU A 93 -23.01 -6.64 17.04
N LEU A 94 -23.59 -5.55 16.52
CA LEU A 94 -23.53 -5.23 15.10
C LEU A 94 -22.09 -5.00 14.63
N ALA A 95 -21.28 -4.30 15.42
CA ALA A 95 -19.86 -4.10 15.13
C ALA A 95 -19.11 -5.44 15.03
N GLN A 96 -19.35 -6.37 15.98
CA GLN A 96 -18.78 -7.71 15.93
C GLN A 96 -19.30 -8.53 14.75
N GLY A 97 -20.57 -8.37 14.37
CA GLY A 97 -21.17 -8.98 13.18
C GLY A 97 -20.46 -8.56 11.90
N TYR A 98 -20.14 -7.29 11.73
CA TYR A 98 -19.35 -6.80 10.59
C TYR A 98 -17.94 -7.38 10.55
N VAL A 99 -17.25 -7.41 11.69
CA VAL A 99 -15.90 -8.00 11.79
C VAL A 99 -15.94 -9.48 11.44
N SER A 100 -16.87 -10.23 12.03
CA SER A 100 -17.02 -11.68 11.80
C SER A 100 -17.34 -12.00 10.34
N THR A 101 -18.25 -11.23 9.75
CA THR A 101 -18.64 -11.38 8.34
C THR A 101 -17.45 -11.11 7.41
N ALA A 102 -16.70 -10.03 7.64
CA ALA A 102 -15.55 -9.67 6.82
C ALA A 102 -14.46 -10.76 6.88
N TYR A 103 -14.08 -11.22 8.08
CA TYR A 103 -13.08 -12.29 8.25
C TYR A 103 -13.52 -13.60 7.61
N PHE A 104 -14.79 -13.99 7.72
CA PHE A 104 -15.29 -15.24 7.16
C PHE A 104 -15.33 -15.24 5.64
N ILE A 105 -15.84 -14.17 5.02
CA ILE A 105 -15.92 -14.06 3.55
C ILE A 105 -14.53 -13.98 2.95
N VAL A 106 -13.70 -13.05 3.44
CA VAL A 106 -12.34 -12.87 2.92
C VAL A 106 -11.51 -14.12 3.17
N GLY A 107 -11.63 -14.73 4.34
CA GLY A 107 -11.01 -16.02 4.66
C GLY A 107 -11.42 -17.13 3.70
N SER A 108 -12.72 -17.29 3.45
CA SER A 108 -13.23 -18.32 2.54
C SER A 108 -12.75 -18.12 1.11
N VAL A 109 -12.82 -16.89 0.60
CA VAL A 109 -12.38 -16.54 -0.77
C VAL A 109 -10.88 -16.80 -0.95
N PHE A 110 -10.04 -16.31 -0.05
CA PHE A 110 -8.59 -16.47 -0.15
C PHE A 110 -8.13 -17.91 0.13
N SER A 111 -8.85 -18.67 0.96
CA SER A 111 -8.57 -20.10 1.16
C SER A 111 -8.85 -20.88 -0.12
N GLY A 112 -10.01 -20.67 -0.75
CA GLY A 112 -10.34 -21.30 -2.04
C GLY A 112 -9.35 -20.91 -3.14
N PHE A 113 -9.01 -19.62 -3.24
CA PHE A 113 -8.04 -19.13 -4.23
C PHE A 113 -6.63 -19.72 -4.00
N THR A 114 -6.21 -19.92 -2.75
CA THR A 114 -4.94 -20.56 -2.41
C THR A 114 -4.92 -22.04 -2.80
N LEU A 115 -6.00 -22.79 -2.54
CA LEU A 115 -6.09 -24.19 -2.94
C LEU A 115 -6.01 -24.35 -4.46
N ILE A 116 -6.75 -23.52 -5.20
CA ILE A 116 -6.72 -23.50 -6.67
C ILE A 116 -5.31 -23.13 -7.17
N PHE A 117 -4.70 -22.10 -6.59
CA PHE A 117 -3.36 -21.66 -6.98
C PHE A 117 -2.30 -22.75 -6.71
N PHE A 118 -2.34 -23.44 -5.57
CA PHE A 118 -1.40 -24.52 -5.26
C PHE A 118 -1.59 -25.71 -6.20
N ALA A 119 -2.83 -26.10 -6.50
CA ALA A 119 -3.11 -27.15 -7.47
C ALA A 119 -2.60 -26.77 -8.87
N ALA A 120 -2.86 -25.54 -9.33
CA ALA A 120 -2.39 -25.06 -10.63
C ALA A 120 -0.86 -24.92 -10.69
N SER A 121 -0.23 -24.49 -9.60
CA SER A 121 1.22 -24.28 -9.49
C SER A 121 2.01 -25.56 -9.75
N TRP A 122 1.45 -26.73 -9.41
CA TRP A 122 2.07 -28.03 -9.67
C TRP A 122 2.27 -28.32 -11.17
N PHE A 123 1.37 -27.82 -12.02
CA PHE A 123 1.39 -28.07 -13.46
C PHE A 123 2.06 -26.94 -14.26
N MET A 124 2.43 -25.84 -13.59
CA MET A 124 2.96 -24.65 -14.25
C MET A 124 4.46 -24.81 -14.53
N PRO A 125 4.93 -24.62 -15.79
CA PRO A 125 6.35 -24.61 -16.11
C PRO A 125 6.95 -23.26 -15.71
N TRP A 126 7.17 -23.07 -14.41
CA TRP A 126 7.61 -21.82 -13.79
C TRP A 126 8.87 -21.22 -14.41
N ALA A 127 9.91 -22.02 -14.64
CA ALA A 127 11.14 -21.55 -15.25
C ALA A 127 10.91 -21.05 -16.69
N HIS A 128 10.13 -21.77 -17.49
CA HIS A 128 9.76 -21.34 -18.84
C HIS A 128 8.92 -20.05 -18.82
N TRP A 129 7.95 -19.94 -17.91
CA TRP A 129 7.12 -18.75 -17.78
C TRP A 129 7.94 -17.50 -17.43
N LEU A 130 8.94 -17.65 -16.56
CA LEU A 130 9.84 -16.56 -16.16
C LEU A 130 11.07 -16.39 -17.06
N GLN A 131 11.22 -17.21 -18.11
CA GLN A 131 12.43 -17.24 -18.95
C GLN A 131 13.72 -17.43 -18.13
N ALA A 132 13.63 -18.24 -17.06
CA ALA A 132 14.73 -18.59 -16.18
C ALA A 132 15.32 -19.96 -16.56
N ASP A 133 16.50 -20.26 -16.02
CA ASP A 133 17.11 -21.59 -16.18
C ASP A 133 16.15 -22.72 -15.69
N ALA A 134 16.04 -23.78 -16.47
CA ALA A 134 15.16 -24.91 -16.18
C ALA A 134 15.46 -25.59 -14.82
N SER A 135 16.72 -25.53 -14.36
CA SER A 135 17.14 -26.04 -13.05
C SER A 135 16.46 -25.31 -11.88
N LEU A 136 16.07 -24.05 -12.06
CA LEU A 136 15.41 -23.24 -11.03
C LEU A 136 13.91 -23.53 -10.91
N ASN A 137 13.32 -24.34 -11.79
CA ASN A 137 11.87 -24.51 -11.86
C ASN A 137 11.24 -24.89 -10.50
N GLN A 138 11.87 -25.81 -9.76
CA GLN A 138 11.40 -26.22 -8.44
C GLN A 138 11.55 -25.11 -7.39
N GLU A 139 12.67 -24.39 -7.37
CA GLU A 139 12.88 -23.26 -6.46
C GLU A 139 11.85 -22.16 -6.69
N ILE A 140 11.57 -21.84 -7.96
CA ILE A 140 10.58 -20.83 -8.35
C ILE A 140 9.17 -21.26 -7.93
N ALA A 141 8.82 -22.52 -8.14
CA ALA A 141 7.52 -23.06 -7.73
C ALA A 141 7.32 -22.96 -6.21
N ILE A 142 8.32 -23.38 -5.42
CA ILE A 142 8.29 -23.28 -3.96
C ILE A 142 8.16 -21.82 -3.52
N LEU A 143 8.97 -20.93 -4.10
CA LEU A 143 8.91 -19.51 -3.80
C LEU A 143 7.53 -18.91 -4.10
N ALA A 144 6.97 -19.21 -5.28
CA ALA A 144 5.66 -18.72 -5.68
C ALA A 144 4.55 -19.20 -4.73
N MET A 145 4.56 -20.48 -4.34
CA MET A 145 3.63 -21.03 -3.36
C MET A 145 3.78 -20.37 -1.98
N LEU A 146 5.01 -20.19 -1.49
CA LEU A 146 5.28 -19.52 -0.22
C LEU A 146 4.76 -18.08 -0.22
N MET A 147 5.14 -17.30 -1.23
CA MET A 147 4.77 -15.89 -1.31
C MET A 147 3.26 -15.70 -1.48
N PHE A 148 2.62 -16.52 -2.30
CA PHE A 148 1.17 -16.46 -2.48
C PHE A 148 0.41 -16.90 -1.22
N GLY A 149 0.86 -17.97 -0.54
CA GLY A 149 0.30 -18.40 0.74
C GLY A 149 0.40 -17.30 1.81
N ALA A 150 1.56 -16.64 1.92
CA ALA A 150 1.72 -15.48 2.80
C ALA A 150 0.84 -14.31 2.40
N PHE A 151 0.69 -14.04 1.11
CA PHE A 151 -0.22 -13.02 0.61
C PHE A 151 -1.65 -13.28 1.06
N ALA A 152 -2.16 -14.51 0.91
CA ALA A 152 -3.50 -14.88 1.36
C ALA A 152 -3.68 -14.70 2.88
N ILE A 153 -2.72 -15.18 3.69
CA ILE A 153 -2.73 -15.01 5.15
C ILE A 153 -2.72 -13.53 5.53
N ARG A 154 -1.84 -12.73 4.90
CA ARG A 154 -1.76 -11.28 5.14
C ARG A 154 -3.08 -10.60 4.80
N PHE A 155 -3.68 -10.94 3.66
CA PHE A 155 -4.90 -10.28 3.18
C PHE A 155 -6.02 -10.40 4.22
N VAL A 156 -6.25 -11.62 4.74
CA VAL A 156 -7.20 -11.88 5.82
C VAL A 156 -6.77 -11.21 7.13
N SER A 157 -5.52 -11.40 7.55
CA SER A 157 -5.03 -10.92 8.84
C SER A 157 -5.02 -9.39 8.94
N SER A 158 -4.80 -8.70 7.83
CA SER A 158 -4.74 -7.24 7.74
C SER A 158 -6.09 -6.54 7.99
N LEU A 159 -7.21 -7.28 8.01
CA LEU A 159 -8.53 -6.73 8.35
C LEU A 159 -8.56 -6.10 9.76
N VAL A 160 -7.70 -6.55 10.68
CA VAL A 160 -7.57 -5.94 12.01
C VAL A 160 -7.16 -4.47 11.92
N TYR A 161 -6.37 -4.08 10.92
CA TYR A 161 -5.96 -2.70 10.69
C TYR A 161 -7.14 -1.79 10.38
N GLN A 162 -8.22 -2.31 9.79
CA GLN A 162 -9.44 -1.54 9.53
C GLN A 162 -10.12 -1.08 10.83
N LEU A 163 -10.04 -1.87 11.90
CA LEU A 163 -10.54 -1.47 13.23
C LEU A 163 -9.69 -0.32 13.80
N PHE A 164 -8.36 -0.39 13.66
CA PHE A 164 -7.49 0.72 14.07
C PHE A 164 -7.80 1.99 13.28
N TYR A 165 -8.01 1.88 11.97
CA TYR A 165 -8.38 3.02 11.14
C TYR A 165 -9.75 3.61 11.51
N ALA A 166 -10.73 2.78 11.87
CA ALA A 166 -12.02 3.23 12.39
C ALA A 166 -11.85 4.01 13.71
N PHE A 167 -10.92 3.59 14.55
CA PHE A 167 -10.54 4.31 15.78
C PHE A 167 -9.55 5.47 15.59
N GLN A 168 -9.26 5.88 14.34
CA GLN A 168 -8.28 6.93 14.01
C GLN A 168 -6.87 6.68 14.55
N GLN A 169 -6.47 5.40 14.67
CA GLN A 169 -5.16 4.96 15.14
C GLN A 169 -4.20 4.63 13.99
N THR A 170 -4.19 5.48 12.94
CA THR A 170 -3.34 5.29 11.75
C THR A 170 -1.86 5.15 12.10
N GLY A 171 -1.37 5.91 13.08
CA GLY A 171 0.03 5.83 13.51
C GLY A 171 0.44 4.44 14.03
N LYS A 172 -0.49 3.69 14.65
CA LYS A 172 -0.21 2.31 15.07
C LYS A 172 -0.12 1.35 13.90
N VAL A 173 -0.97 1.51 12.89
CA VAL A 173 -0.92 0.67 11.70
C VAL A 173 0.39 0.88 10.96
N GLU A 174 0.80 2.14 10.79
CA GLU A 174 2.12 2.45 10.24
C GLU A 174 3.25 1.91 11.11
N ALA A 175 3.12 1.87 12.45
CA ALA A 175 4.12 1.27 13.31
C ALA A 175 4.27 -0.23 13.08
N PHE A 176 3.16 -0.97 12.96
CA PHE A 176 3.20 -2.39 12.61
C PHE A 176 3.81 -2.62 11.23
N SER A 177 3.49 -1.75 10.25
CA SER A 177 4.10 -1.83 8.92
C SER A 177 5.60 -1.56 8.94
N THR A 178 6.06 -0.58 9.73
CA THR A 178 7.49 -0.30 9.91
C THR A 178 8.18 -1.45 10.63
N ILE A 179 7.56 -2.06 11.65
CA ILE A 179 8.09 -3.26 12.31
C ILE A 179 8.27 -4.40 11.30
N THR A 180 7.29 -4.66 10.44
CA THR A 180 7.42 -5.65 9.34
C THR A 180 8.66 -5.37 8.48
N LYS A 181 8.87 -4.10 8.07
CA LYS A 181 10.01 -3.71 7.24
C LYS A 181 11.35 -3.84 7.96
N VAL A 182 11.42 -3.43 9.23
CA VAL A 182 12.63 -3.53 10.07
C VAL A 182 12.99 -4.99 10.29
N LEU A 183 12.03 -5.83 10.68
CA LEU A 183 12.27 -7.26 10.89
C LEU A 183 12.72 -7.94 9.60
N PHE A 184 12.16 -7.56 8.46
CA PHE A 184 12.60 -8.12 7.18
C PHE A 184 14.04 -7.72 6.86
N LEU A 185 14.40 -6.45 7.06
CA LEU A 185 15.78 -5.97 6.88
C LEU A 185 16.75 -6.72 7.80
N VAL A 186 16.40 -6.90 9.07
CA VAL A 186 17.23 -7.65 10.04
C VAL A 186 17.41 -9.10 9.60
N MET A 187 16.35 -9.77 9.15
CA MET A 187 16.45 -11.14 8.68
C MET A 187 17.28 -11.27 7.41
N ILE A 188 17.15 -10.35 6.45
CA ILE A 188 18.00 -10.37 5.25
C ILE A 188 19.45 -10.18 5.65
N LEU A 189 19.76 -9.19 6.50
CA LEU A 189 21.12 -8.97 6.98
C LEU A 189 21.68 -10.23 7.65
N ALA A 190 20.89 -10.88 8.53
CA ALA A 190 21.30 -12.11 9.16
C ALA A 190 21.63 -13.20 8.13
N ILE A 191 20.71 -13.46 7.19
CA ILE A 191 20.87 -14.47 6.13
C ILE A 191 22.09 -14.16 5.25
N THR A 192 22.30 -12.90 4.87
CA THR A 192 23.44 -12.47 4.06
C THR A 192 24.79 -12.77 4.72
N TYR A 193 24.86 -12.79 6.05
CA TYR A 193 26.10 -13.10 6.79
C TYR A 193 26.22 -14.56 7.23
N THR A 194 25.14 -15.35 7.17
CA THR A 194 25.13 -16.72 7.71
C THR A 194 24.93 -17.81 6.68
N THR A 195 24.42 -17.49 5.49
CA THR A 195 24.13 -18.48 4.45
C THR A 195 24.64 -18.04 3.09
N GLU A 196 24.90 -19.03 2.23
CA GLU A 196 25.10 -18.82 0.80
C GLU A 196 23.81 -18.36 0.11
N GLU A 197 23.93 -17.92 -1.15
CA GLU A 197 22.83 -17.44 -1.97
C GLU A 197 21.66 -18.44 -1.99
N SER A 198 20.51 -18.02 -1.45
CA SER A 198 19.29 -18.82 -1.46
C SER A 198 18.04 -17.97 -1.70
N LEU A 199 17.39 -18.23 -2.84
CA LEU A 199 16.14 -17.58 -3.22
C LEU A 199 15.00 -17.96 -2.28
N ILE A 200 14.94 -19.23 -1.86
CA ILE A 200 13.90 -19.73 -0.95
C ILE A 200 14.04 -19.09 0.43
N LEU A 201 15.26 -19.02 1.02
CA LEU A 201 15.45 -18.39 2.34
C LEU A 201 15.09 -16.90 2.31
N PHE A 202 15.49 -16.20 1.26
CA PHE A 202 15.13 -14.80 1.06
C PHE A 202 13.61 -14.61 0.97
N GLY A 203 12.96 -15.43 0.14
CA GLY A 203 11.51 -15.44 -0.01
C GLY A 203 10.76 -15.79 1.28
N ALA A 204 11.27 -16.75 2.04
CA ALA A 204 10.72 -17.15 3.34
C ALA A 204 10.82 -16.02 4.36
N ALA A 205 11.95 -15.30 4.41
CA ALA A 205 12.10 -14.12 5.26
C ALA A 205 11.07 -13.02 4.92
N LYS A 206 10.84 -12.75 3.64
CA LYS A 206 9.81 -11.80 3.17
C LYS A 206 8.41 -12.28 3.59
N THR A 207 8.11 -13.53 3.29
CA THR A 207 6.84 -14.23 3.56
C THR A 207 6.50 -14.18 5.05
N PHE A 208 7.47 -14.50 5.90
CA PHE A 208 7.31 -14.51 7.36
C PHE A 208 6.92 -13.13 7.89
N THR A 209 7.68 -12.10 7.56
CA THR A 209 7.39 -10.75 8.07
C THR A 209 6.11 -10.14 7.51
N PHE A 210 5.82 -10.40 6.23
CA PHE A 210 4.67 -9.85 5.52
C PHE A 210 3.33 -10.38 6.03
N ALA A 211 3.26 -11.68 6.33
CA ALA A 211 2.03 -12.35 6.75
C ALA A 211 1.84 -12.40 8.27
N PHE A 212 2.90 -12.73 9.02
CA PHE A 212 2.76 -13.09 10.42
C PHE A 212 2.62 -11.89 11.35
N ILE A 213 3.10 -10.70 10.97
CA ILE A 213 2.94 -9.49 11.81
C ILE A 213 1.46 -9.07 11.93
N PRO A 214 0.70 -8.88 10.83
CA PRO A 214 -0.75 -8.63 10.93
C PRO A 214 -1.48 -9.74 11.69
N MET A 215 -1.07 -11.00 11.50
CA MET A 215 -1.66 -12.14 12.18
C MET A 215 -1.45 -12.08 13.71
N PHE A 216 -0.22 -11.81 14.15
CA PHE A 216 0.12 -11.60 15.55
C PHE A 216 -0.64 -10.40 16.14
N VAL A 217 -0.71 -9.28 15.42
CA VAL A 217 -1.50 -8.11 15.85
C VAL A 217 -2.98 -8.49 16.02
N GLY A 218 -3.53 -9.25 15.07
CA GLY A 218 -4.88 -9.82 15.16
C GLY A 218 -5.08 -10.61 16.45
N PHE A 219 -4.25 -11.63 16.68
CA PHE A 219 -4.34 -12.48 17.87
C PHE A 219 -4.19 -11.69 19.17
N TYR A 220 -3.19 -10.82 19.27
CA TYR A 220 -2.92 -10.02 20.46
C TYR A 220 -4.11 -9.09 20.79
N TYR A 221 -4.59 -8.33 19.80
CA TYR A 221 -5.68 -7.37 20.05
C TYR A 221 -7.03 -8.04 20.24
N PHE A 222 -7.36 -9.12 19.51
CA PHE A 222 -8.61 -9.84 19.73
C PHE A 222 -8.62 -10.67 21.02
N SER A 223 -7.47 -10.89 21.65
CA SER A 223 -7.38 -11.49 22.99
C SER A 223 -7.48 -10.45 24.10
N GLY A 224 -7.10 -9.19 23.83
CA GLY A 224 -7.14 -8.08 24.77
C GLY A 224 -8.14 -6.99 24.37
N LYS A 225 -7.64 -5.84 23.90
CA LYS A 225 -8.43 -4.61 23.72
C LYS A 225 -9.61 -4.73 22.76
N PHE A 226 -9.54 -5.61 21.76
CA PHE A 226 -10.61 -5.88 20.80
C PHE A 226 -11.35 -7.20 21.10
N LYS A 227 -11.25 -7.74 22.32
CA LYS A 227 -11.92 -8.99 22.74
C LYS A 227 -13.41 -9.02 22.42
N LYS A 228 -14.11 -7.90 22.62
CA LYS A 228 -15.55 -7.78 22.28
C LYS A 228 -15.85 -7.85 20.78
N TYR A 229 -14.88 -7.55 19.92
CA TYR A 229 -15.01 -7.58 18.46
C TYR A 229 -14.34 -8.80 17.83
N ARG A 230 -13.93 -9.79 18.62
CA ARG A 230 -13.28 -11.00 18.12
C ARG A 230 -14.19 -11.68 17.08
N PRO A 231 -13.70 -12.04 15.89
CA PRO A 231 -14.48 -12.74 14.88
C PRO A 231 -15.08 -14.03 15.45
N ARG A 232 -16.37 -14.27 15.17
CA ARG A 232 -17.08 -15.52 15.52
C ARG A 232 -17.89 -16.00 14.32
N LEU A 233 -17.69 -17.26 13.93
CA LEU A 233 -18.37 -17.84 12.76
C LEU A 233 -19.90 -17.67 12.82
N ARG A 234 -20.50 -17.87 14.01
CA ARG A 234 -21.96 -17.72 14.23
C ARG A 234 -22.53 -16.32 13.98
N LEU A 235 -21.68 -15.28 13.92
CA LEU A 235 -22.09 -13.88 13.70
C LEU A 235 -21.85 -13.42 12.26
N ALA A 236 -21.27 -14.27 11.41
CA ALA A 236 -21.16 -14.00 9.99
C ALA A 236 -22.56 -14.10 9.35
N SER A 237 -22.99 -13.06 8.63
CA SER A 237 -24.32 -13.02 8.00
C SER A 237 -24.26 -12.48 6.59
N MET A 238 -25.03 -13.10 5.70
CA MET A 238 -25.16 -12.63 4.31
C MET A 238 -25.80 -11.24 4.21
N ALA A 239 -26.60 -10.84 5.20
CA ALA A 239 -27.16 -9.50 5.26
C ALA A 239 -26.06 -8.44 5.42
N HIS A 240 -25.04 -8.72 6.25
CA HIS A 240 -23.91 -7.82 6.44
C HIS A 240 -23.03 -7.73 5.19
N VAL A 241 -22.91 -8.78 4.37
CA VAL A 241 -22.14 -8.76 3.10
C VAL A 241 -22.56 -7.58 2.23
N ARG A 242 -23.86 -7.47 1.91
CA ARG A 242 -24.36 -6.44 0.99
C ARG A 242 -23.99 -5.05 1.49
N SER A 243 -24.07 -4.84 2.80
CA SER A 243 -23.71 -3.57 3.43
C SER A 243 -22.21 -3.25 3.44
N LEU A 244 -21.35 -4.28 3.42
CA LEU A 244 -19.90 -4.12 3.29
C LEU A 244 -19.50 -3.85 1.83
N PHE A 245 -20.24 -4.42 0.87
CA PHE A 245 -19.97 -4.30 -0.56
C PHE A 245 -20.54 -3.05 -1.24
N SER A 246 -21.53 -2.38 -0.65
CA SER A 246 -22.29 -1.30 -1.32
C SER A 246 -21.45 -0.08 -1.77
N LEU A 247 -20.21 0.04 -1.31
CA LEU A 247 -19.23 1.04 -1.79
C LEU A 247 -18.00 0.40 -2.48
N GLY A 248 -17.76 -0.89 -2.26
CA GLY A 248 -16.49 -1.53 -2.60
C GLY A 248 -16.28 -1.78 -4.09
N PHE A 249 -17.35 -2.08 -4.82
CA PHE A 249 -17.25 -2.45 -6.24
C PHE A 249 -16.75 -1.32 -7.15
N GLN A 250 -17.16 -0.09 -6.90
CA GLN A 250 -16.66 1.07 -7.67
C GLN A 250 -15.17 1.30 -7.42
N PHE A 251 -14.72 1.18 -6.16
CA PHE A 251 -13.29 1.26 -5.85
C PHE A 251 -12.52 0.10 -6.45
N PHE A 252 -13.08 -1.10 -6.46
CA PHE A 252 -12.48 -2.27 -7.09
C PHE A 252 -12.23 -2.05 -8.60
N LEU A 253 -13.24 -1.55 -9.34
CA LEU A 253 -13.08 -1.22 -10.75
C LEU A 253 -12.03 -0.14 -10.98
N ILE A 254 -12.04 0.93 -10.17
CA ILE A 254 -11.01 1.96 -10.22
C ILE A 254 -9.62 1.37 -9.97
N ARG A 255 -9.46 0.42 -9.02
CA ARG A 255 -8.18 -0.24 -8.74
C ARG A 255 -7.70 -1.08 -9.93
N ILE A 256 -8.60 -1.80 -10.59
CA ILE A 256 -8.29 -2.53 -11.84
C ILE A 256 -7.79 -1.56 -12.90
N SER A 257 -8.50 -0.45 -13.14
CA SER A 257 -8.09 0.57 -14.12
C SER A 257 -6.70 1.12 -13.80
N MET A 258 -6.43 1.44 -12.53
CA MET A 258 -5.10 1.91 -12.11
C MET A 258 -4.00 0.87 -12.37
N ILE A 259 -4.26 -0.42 -12.10
CA ILE A 259 -3.29 -1.50 -12.39
C ILE A 259 -3.02 -1.57 -13.88
N ILE A 260 -4.07 -1.59 -14.72
CA ILE A 260 -3.93 -1.65 -16.17
C ILE A 260 -3.11 -0.45 -16.66
N ILE A 261 -3.46 0.78 -16.26
CA ILE A 261 -2.75 1.99 -16.69
C ILE A 261 -1.27 1.94 -16.29
N HIS A 262 -0.95 1.57 -15.05
CA HIS A 262 0.43 1.53 -14.58
C HIS A 262 1.25 0.39 -15.20
N GLN A 263 0.64 -0.76 -15.46
CA GLN A 263 1.35 -1.90 -16.03
C GLN A 263 1.49 -1.81 -17.55
N THR A 264 0.53 -1.19 -18.23
CA THR A 264 0.64 -0.90 -19.66
C THR A 264 1.92 -0.13 -19.97
N ASN A 265 2.34 0.82 -19.14
CA ASN A 265 3.63 1.50 -19.33
C ASN A 265 4.81 0.52 -19.37
N ASN A 266 4.85 -0.46 -18.46
CA ASN A 266 5.91 -1.47 -18.44
C ASN A 266 5.87 -2.36 -19.69
N PHE A 267 4.68 -2.81 -20.11
CA PHE A 267 4.52 -3.63 -21.31
C PHE A 267 4.88 -2.87 -22.59
N LEU A 268 4.47 -1.60 -22.70
CA LEU A 268 4.79 -0.75 -23.83
C LEU A 268 6.30 -0.49 -23.92
N ILE A 269 6.96 -0.18 -22.80
CA ILE A 269 8.42 0.03 -22.80
C ILE A 269 9.15 -1.27 -23.16
N ALA A 270 8.74 -2.40 -22.59
CA ALA A 270 9.34 -3.69 -22.92
C ALA A 270 9.18 -4.06 -24.41
N GLY A 271 8.00 -3.82 -24.99
CA GLY A 271 7.68 -4.20 -26.37
C GLY A 271 8.17 -3.23 -27.44
N TYR A 272 8.20 -1.92 -27.17
CA TYR A 272 8.57 -0.89 -28.14
C TYR A 272 9.97 -0.28 -27.91
N VAL A 273 10.58 -0.49 -26.74
CA VAL A 273 11.92 0.05 -26.41
C VAL A 273 12.89 -1.08 -26.11
N ASN A 274 12.85 -1.65 -24.90
CA ASN A 274 13.60 -2.83 -24.43
C ASN A 274 13.37 -3.03 -22.90
N LEU A 275 13.84 -4.16 -22.37
CA LEU A 275 13.75 -4.49 -20.94
C LEU A 275 14.63 -3.59 -20.05
N GLU A 276 15.74 -3.08 -20.57
CA GLU A 276 16.61 -2.14 -19.85
C GLU A 276 15.89 -0.81 -19.57
N GLY A 277 15.13 -0.32 -20.55
CA GLY A 277 14.27 0.85 -20.44
C GLY A 277 13.20 0.71 -19.35
N VAL A 278 12.67 -0.50 -19.13
CA VAL A 278 11.76 -0.77 -18.01
C VAL A 278 12.47 -0.57 -16.69
N THR A 279 13.71 -1.06 -16.57
CA THR A 279 14.54 -0.91 -15.36
C THR A 279 14.85 0.57 -15.09
N HIS A 280 15.23 1.33 -16.13
CA HIS A 280 15.46 2.77 -16.04
C HIS A 280 14.21 3.53 -15.59
N PHE A 281 13.06 3.22 -16.20
CA PHE A 281 11.78 3.82 -15.85
C PHE A 281 11.39 3.51 -14.40
N GLN A 282 11.48 2.25 -13.98
CA GLN A 282 11.12 1.82 -12.63
C GLN A 282 12.04 2.45 -11.57
N ALA A 283 13.33 2.59 -11.83
CA ALA A 283 14.25 3.25 -10.92
C ALA A 283 13.95 4.75 -10.79
N ALA A 284 13.72 5.44 -11.92
CA ALA A 284 13.31 6.84 -11.93
C ALA A 284 11.96 7.04 -11.22
N TYR A 285 10.96 6.18 -11.51
CA TYR A 285 9.64 6.21 -10.88
C TYR A 285 9.72 5.92 -9.38
N LYS A 286 10.55 4.97 -8.93
CA LYS A 286 10.76 4.71 -7.50
C LYS A 286 11.33 5.92 -6.76
N TYR A 287 12.31 6.59 -7.36
CA TYR A 287 12.88 7.82 -6.78
C TYR A 287 11.84 8.95 -6.71
N LEU A 288 11.15 9.22 -7.82
CA LEU A 288 10.22 10.35 -7.93
C LEU A 288 8.83 10.09 -7.33
N SER A 289 8.43 8.84 -7.10
CA SER A 289 7.14 8.50 -6.46
C SER A 289 7.12 8.77 -4.95
N ILE A 290 8.28 8.96 -4.30
CA ILE A 290 8.35 9.43 -2.90
C ILE A 290 7.50 10.68 -2.72
N PHE A 291 7.57 11.56 -3.70
CA PHE A 291 6.84 12.79 -3.77
C PHE A 291 5.32 12.61 -3.97
N LEU A 292 4.92 11.69 -4.87
CA LEU A 292 3.53 11.26 -5.02
C LEU A 292 2.96 10.87 -3.65
N MET A 293 3.73 10.07 -2.91
CA MET A 293 3.33 9.56 -1.63
C MET A 293 3.17 10.67 -0.58
N LEU A 294 4.09 11.64 -0.52
CA LEU A 294 3.98 12.79 0.39
C LEU A 294 2.71 13.60 0.15
N PHE A 295 2.40 13.89 -1.12
CA PHE A 295 1.19 14.62 -1.48
C PHE A 295 -0.08 13.84 -1.11
N VAL A 296 -0.13 12.53 -1.40
CA VAL A 296 -1.25 11.67 -1.03
C VAL A 296 -1.44 11.61 0.49
N ILE A 297 -0.38 11.55 1.29
CA ILE A 297 -0.50 11.52 2.76
C ILE A 297 -1.15 12.79 3.30
N LEU A 298 -0.76 13.96 2.77
CA LEU A 298 -1.32 15.25 3.18
C LEU A 298 -2.79 15.37 2.79
N THR A 299 -3.10 14.96 1.57
CA THR A 299 -4.40 15.21 0.96
C THR A 299 -5.44 14.15 1.32
N ASN A 300 -5.06 12.90 1.61
CA ASN A 300 -5.99 11.83 2.00
C ASN A 300 -6.77 12.16 3.31
N GLN A 301 -6.22 12.99 4.19
CA GLN A 301 -6.92 13.47 5.39
C GLN A 301 -8.11 14.39 5.06
N LEU A 302 -8.11 14.99 3.86
CA LEU A 302 -9.17 15.90 3.43
C LEU A 302 -10.40 15.17 2.91
N TRP A 303 -10.34 13.87 2.63
CA TRP A 303 -11.49 13.12 2.12
C TRP A 303 -12.67 13.21 3.10
N GLY A 304 -12.47 12.84 4.37
CA GLY A 304 -13.54 12.91 5.38
C GLY A 304 -14.08 14.33 5.61
N ALA A 305 -13.20 15.33 5.57
CA ALA A 305 -13.60 16.73 5.72
C ALA A 305 -14.45 17.23 4.53
N ASN A 306 -14.16 16.77 3.31
CA ASN A 306 -15.00 17.07 2.15
C ASN A 306 -16.38 16.41 2.23
N ILE A 307 -16.51 15.22 2.83
CA ILE A 307 -17.83 14.58 3.07
C ILE A 307 -18.66 15.47 4.00
N GLU A 308 -18.07 15.95 5.10
CA GLU A 308 -18.76 16.79 6.07
C GLU A 308 -19.17 18.14 5.48
N ALA A 309 -18.25 18.82 4.80
CA ALA A 309 -18.52 20.11 4.17
C ALA A 309 -19.62 20.00 3.10
N TYR A 310 -19.57 18.95 2.26
CA TYR A 310 -20.60 18.72 1.24
C TYR A 310 -21.98 18.47 1.85
N LYS A 311 -22.07 17.64 2.91
CA LYS A 311 -23.34 17.40 3.63
C LYS A 311 -23.91 18.66 4.27
N ARG A 312 -23.05 19.58 4.73
CA ARG A 312 -23.45 20.87 5.32
C ARG A 312 -23.72 21.96 4.28
N GLY A 313 -23.49 21.68 2.99
CA GLY A 313 -23.60 22.69 1.93
C GLY A 313 -22.48 23.75 1.93
N ASP A 314 -21.39 23.52 2.67
CA ASP A 314 -20.28 24.48 2.83
C ASP A 314 -19.34 24.46 1.61
N MET A 315 -19.87 24.92 0.47
CA MET A 315 -19.16 24.98 -0.80
C MET A 315 -18.02 26.00 -0.80
N GLU A 316 -18.13 27.06 0.01
CA GLU A 316 -17.07 28.06 0.14
C GLU A 316 -15.83 27.48 0.81
N TRP A 317 -16.02 26.72 1.89
CA TRP A 317 -14.93 25.99 2.53
C TRP A 317 -14.27 25.01 1.57
N MET A 318 -15.05 24.25 0.80
CA MET A 318 -14.49 23.32 -0.19
C MET A 318 -13.63 24.05 -1.24
N ARG A 319 -14.12 25.18 -1.79
CA ARG A 319 -13.36 26.01 -2.75
C ARG A 319 -12.09 26.60 -2.12
N LYS A 320 -12.15 27.02 -0.85
CA LYS A 320 -10.98 27.56 -0.12
C LYS A 320 -9.95 26.47 0.14
N THR A 321 -10.39 25.29 0.58
CA THR A 321 -9.53 24.12 0.80
C THR A 321 -8.85 23.70 -0.50
N MET A 322 -9.59 23.63 -1.61
CA MET A 322 -9.00 23.30 -2.91
C MET A 322 -7.93 24.29 -3.36
N ARG A 323 -8.17 25.60 -3.21
CA ARG A 323 -7.13 26.63 -3.45
C ARG A 323 -5.89 26.41 -2.59
N GLY A 324 -6.06 25.98 -1.33
CA GLY A 324 -4.95 25.60 -0.45
C GLY A 324 -4.19 24.37 -0.96
N VAL A 325 -4.90 23.32 -1.38
CA VAL A 325 -4.27 22.10 -1.94
C VAL A 325 -3.54 22.41 -3.25
N THR A 326 -4.07 23.28 -4.12
CA THR A 326 -3.37 23.72 -5.33
C THR A 326 -2.06 24.43 -5.00
N LYS A 327 -2.03 25.28 -3.97
CA LYS A 327 -0.79 25.92 -3.50
C LYS A 327 0.23 24.90 -2.99
N ILE A 328 -0.23 23.90 -2.24
CA ILE A 328 0.61 22.78 -1.80
C ILE A 328 1.15 22.07 -3.04
N TRP A 329 0.29 21.72 -4.00
CA TRP A 329 0.69 21.07 -5.25
C TRP A 329 1.74 21.87 -6.04
N MET A 330 1.59 23.19 -6.17
CA MET A 330 2.62 24.04 -6.80
C MET A 330 3.96 24.00 -6.05
N GLY A 331 3.93 24.08 -4.71
CA GLY A 331 5.14 23.91 -3.90
C GLY A 331 5.75 22.52 -4.07
N THR A 332 4.91 21.52 -4.33
CA THR A 332 5.36 20.17 -4.58
C THR A 332 6.12 20.09 -5.95
N ILE A 333 5.69 20.78 -7.00
CA ILE A 333 6.44 20.84 -8.29
C ILE A 333 7.88 21.33 -8.09
N LEU A 334 8.09 22.35 -7.24
CA LEU A 334 9.43 22.84 -6.94
C LEU A 334 10.33 21.75 -6.34
N ILE A 335 9.78 20.91 -5.44
CA ILE A 335 10.52 19.78 -4.86
C ILE A 335 10.86 18.75 -5.94
N ALA A 336 9.93 18.46 -6.85
CA ALA A 336 10.20 17.54 -7.96
C ALA A 336 11.33 18.04 -8.87
N VAL A 337 11.37 19.34 -9.17
CA VAL A 337 12.46 19.97 -9.93
C VAL A 337 13.80 19.82 -9.20
N LEU A 338 13.83 20.06 -7.89
CA LEU A 338 15.05 19.83 -7.08
C LEU A 338 15.48 18.37 -7.12
N MET A 339 14.56 17.42 -6.94
CA MET A 339 14.87 15.99 -7.02
C MET A 339 15.45 15.61 -8.39
N VAL A 340 14.88 16.12 -9.48
CA VAL A 340 15.43 15.89 -10.83
C VAL A 340 16.85 16.46 -10.95
N ALA A 341 17.10 17.68 -10.46
CA ALA A 341 18.44 18.28 -10.47
C ALA A 341 19.46 17.46 -9.66
N PHE A 342 19.06 16.90 -8.52
CA PHE A 342 19.90 16.03 -7.68
C PHE A 342 19.95 14.57 -8.15
N SER A 343 19.14 14.18 -9.14
CA SER A 343 18.99 12.78 -9.54
C SER A 343 20.29 12.13 -10.03
N PRO A 344 21.21 12.79 -10.77
CA PRO A 344 22.46 12.16 -11.19
C PRO A 344 23.34 11.74 -10.00
N ILE A 345 23.48 12.62 -9.01
CA ILE A 345 24.25 12.35 -7.78
C ILE A 345 23.58 11.23 -6.99
N PHE A 346 22.25 11.28 -6.86
CA PHE A 346 21.51 10.27 -6.13
C PHE A 346 21.63 8.88 -6.77
N TYR A 347 21.49 8.78 -8.10
CA TYR A 347 21.60 7.51 -8.82
C TYR A 347 23.00 6.93 -8.74
N HIS A 348 24.04 7.76 -8.86
CA HIS A 348 25.43 7.33 -8.67
C HIS A 348 25.63 6.69 -7.27
N LEU A 349 25.19 7.38 -6.22
CA LEU A 349 25.31 6.88 -4.84
C LEU A 349 24.44 5.64 -4.57
N TRP A 350 23.22 5.60 -5.10
CA TRP A 350 22.26 4.54 -4.82
C TRP A 350 22.48 3.26 -5.63
N LEU A 351 22.85 3.42 -6.91
CA LEU A 351 22.99 2.32 -7.88
C LEU A 351 24.44 1.93 -8.14
N GLN A 352 25.42 2.66 -7.58
CA GLN A 352 26.86 2.37 -7.69
C GLN A 352 27.33 2.19 -9.14
N ASP A 353 26.89 3.06 -10.04
CA ASP A 353 27.18 3.04 -11.49
C ASP A 353 26.80 1.76 -12.26
N ARG A 354 26.07 0.84 -11.63
CA ARG A 354 25.61 -0.39 -12.31
C ARG A 354 24.56 -0.10 -13.39
N ILE A 355 23.85 1.03 -13.27
CA ILE A 355 22.74 1.43 -14.14
C ILE A 355 22.80 2.95 -14.34
N HIS A 356 22.81 3.41 -15.59
CA HIS A 356 22.80 4.84 -15.92
C HIS A 356 21.42 5.31 -16.35
N ILE A 357 20.76 6.12 -15.52
CA ILE A 357 19.41 6.62 -15.81
C ILE A 357 19.50 7.95 -16.56
N PRO A 358 18.94 8.06 -17.77
CA PRO A 358 18.96 9.31 -18.53
C PRO A 358 18.24 10.45 -17.81
N PHE A 359 18.87 11.62 -17.72
CA PHE A 359 18.27 12.79 -17.05
C PHE A 359 16.89 13.17 -17.60
N MET A 360 16.72 13.11 -18.93
CA MET A 360 15.44 13.41 -19.59
C MET A 360 14.33 12.42 -19.20
N LEU A 361 14.68 11.17 -18.88
CA LEU A 361 13.71 10.21 -18.36
C LEU A 361 13.21 10.64 -16.97
N SER A 362 14.11 11.10 -16.10
CA SER A 362 13.74 11.65 -14.79
C SER A 362 12.84 12.88 -14.91
N VAL A 363 13.10 13.76 -15.87
CA VAL A 363 12.21 14.90 -16.18
C VAL A 363 10.81 14.40 -16.58
N ALA A 364 10.72 13.46 -17.52
CA ALA A 364 9.43 12.92 -17.99
C ALA A 364 8.64 12.25 -16.86
N VAL A 365 9.31 11.46 -16.03
CA VAL A 365 8.69 10.82 -14.86
C VAL A 365 8.22 11.86 -13.84
N ALA A 366 9.00 12.92 -13.59
CA ALA A 366 8.61 13.97 -12.67
C ALA A 366 7.35 14.71 -13.14
N ILE A 367 7.23 14.97 -14.44
CA ILE A 367 6.01 15.53 -15.05
C ILE A 367 4.83 14.57 -14.85
N SER A 368 5.00 13.29 -15.19
CA SER A 368 3.96 12.26 -15.04
C SER A 368 3.44 12.14 -13.60
N VAL A 369 4.34 12.11 -12.62
CA VAL A 369 3.99 12.06 -11.20
C VAL A 369 3.28 13.35 -10.75
N SER A 370 3.70 14.51 -11.25
CA SER A 370 3.09 15.80 -10.93
C SER A 370 1.65 15.89 -11.46
N ILE A 371 1.41 15.42 -12.69
CA ILE A 371 0.07 15.29 -13.29
C ILE A 371 -0.79 14.32 -12.48
N THR A 372 -0.23 13.20 -12.05
CA THR A 372 -0.96 12.23 -11.22
C THR A 372 -1.42 12.86 -9.89
N ASN A 373 -0.58 13.67 -9.24
CA ASN A 373 -0.97 14.42 -8.05
C ASN A 373 -2.06 15.46 -8.33
N TRP A 374 -1.99 16.13 -9.49
CA TRP A 374 -3.03 17.06 -9.92
C TRP A 374 -4.38 16.37 -10.08
N VAL A 375 -4.42 15.17 -10.69
CA VAL A 375 -5.64 14.35 -10.76
C VAL A 375 -6.12 13.94 -9.37
N ASN A 376 -5.22 13.49 -8.49
CA ASN A 376 -5.55 13.09 -7.12
C ASN A 376 -6.20 14.21 -6.30
N MET A 377 -5.81 15.47 -6.52
CA MET A 377 -6.42 16.64 -5.88
C MET A 377 -7.95 16.70 -6.14
N PHE A 378 -8.39 16.46 -7.38
CA PHE A 378 -9.81 16.46 -7.72
C PHE A 378 -10.52 15.20 -7.26
N ASN A 379 -9.86 14.03 -7.34
CA ASN A 379 -10.42 12.77 -6.86
C ASN A 379 -10.85 12.85 -5.40
N ILE A 380 -10.15 13.61 -4.55
CA ILE A 380 -10.53 13.77 -3.14
C ILE A 380 -11.89 14.47 -2.98
N VAL A 381 -12.18 15.46 -3.82
CA VAL A 381 -13.49 16.14 -3.83
C VAL A 381 -14.56 15.22 -4.41
N ILE A 382 -14.27 14.54 -5.52
CA ILE A 382 -15.21 13.59 -6.15
C ILE A 382 -15.60 12.49 -5.16
N ASN A 383 -14.61 11.91 -4.48
CA ASN A 383 -14.82 10.91 -3.44
C ASN A 383 -15.56 11.47 -2.22
N GLY A 384 -15.28 12.71 -1.81
CA GLY A 384 -15.98 13.39 -0.71
C GLY A 384 -17.46 13.66 -1.01
N THR A 385 -17.79 13.95 -2.26
CA THR A 385 -19.18 14.18 -2.71
C THR A 385 -19.94 12.90 -3.05
N GLY A 386 -19.30 11.74 -2.96
CA GLY A 386 -19.90 10.43 -3.28
C GLY A 386 -20.10 10.18 -4.78
N LYS A 387 -19.56 11.04 -5.65
CA LYS A 387 -19.69 10.93 -7.12
C LYS A 387 -18.63 10.00 -7.72
N ILE A 388 -18.37 8.86 -7.05
CA ILE A 388 -17.30 7.91 -7.40
C ILE A 388 -17.47 7.36 -8.83
N TRP A 389 -18.70 7.26 -9.33
CA TRP A 389 -18.98 6.90 -10.72
C TRP A 389 -18.27 7.80 -11.73
N LEU A 390 -18.20 9.12 -11.51
CA LEU A 390 -17.50 10.04 -12.40
C LEU A 390 -16.01 9.71 -12.47
N GLN A 391 -15.40 9.47 -11.31
CA GLN A 391 -14.00 9.04 -11.24
C GLN A 391 -13.82 7.71 -11.99
N MET A 392 -14.72 6.75 -11.82
CA MET A 392 -14.64 5.45 -12.48
C MET A 392 -14.68 5.57 -14.01
N VAL A 393 -15.63 6.35 -14.55
CA VAL A 393 -15.74 6.56 -16.01
C VAL A 393 -14.47 7.22 -16.56
N THR A 394 -13.91 8.22 -15.88
CA THR A 394 -12.66 8.89 -16.34
C THR A 394 -11.41 8.02 -16.27
N TRP A 395 -11.41 6.93 -15.49
CA TRP A 395 -10.30 5.97 -15.46
C TRP A 395 -10.48 4.83 -16.46
N LEU A 396 -11.71 4.61 -16.96
CA LEU A 396 -12.05 3.53 -17.87
C LEU A 396 -12.15 3.96 -19.34
N GLY A 397 -12.62 5.18 -19.58
CA GLY A 397 -12.60 5.83 -20.90
C GLY A 397 -11.35 6.67 -21.06
#